data_AF-A0A7U9SD09-F1
#
_entry.id   AF-A0A7U9SD09-F1
#
_cell.length_a   1.000
_cell.length_b   1.000
_cell.length_c   1.000
_cell.angle_alpha   90.00
_cell.angle_beta   90.00
_cell.angle_gamma   90.00
#
_symmetry.space_group_name_H-M   'P 1'
#
loop_
_entity.id
_entity.type
_entity.pdbx_description
1 polymer ?
#
loop_
_entity_poly.entity_id
_entity_poly.type
_entity_poly.pdbx_seq_one_letter_code
_entity_poly.pdbx_strand_id
1 'polypeptide(L)'
;MEDIKQQLLKKQRREEATRKIAEIDAKVKKCDDMRDDLKACKTRLDQKISDWESVKNALGRDPRYTKVVTSDVFEGNMAKRLGEYMRDVNTDIKSGITEAESLSDEVQTQISGLDSYRSSLMASRARWSNRLY
;
A
#
# COMPACT_ATOMS: atom_id res chain seq x y z
N MET A 1 -18.30 -23.70 -51.69
CA MET A 1 -18.96 -23.43 -50.39
C MET A 1 -18.03 -23.65 -49.20
N GLU A 2 -17.17 -24.67 -49.21
CA GLU A 2 -16.19 -24.95 -48.12
C GLU A 2 -15.26 -23.76 -47.80
N ASP A 3 -14.79 -23.04 -48.82
CA ASP A 3 -13.84 -21.93 -48.69
C ASP A 3 -14.45 -20.70 -47.98
N ILE A 4 -15.71 -20.37 -48.28
CA ILE A 4 -16.43 -19.27 -47.62
C ILE A 4 -16.64 -19.58 -46.13
N LYS A 5 -16.97 -20.83 -45.78
CA LYS A 5 -17.10 -21.26 -44.38
C LYS A 5 -15.78 -21.13 -43.63
N GLN A 6 -14.65 -21.53 -44.25
CA GLN A 6 -13.34 -21.38 -43.63
C GLN A 6 -12.92 -19.91 -43.44
N GLN A 7 -13.23 -19.04 -44.41
CA GLN A 7 -12.96 -17.61 -44.30
C GLN A 7 -13.79 -16.96 -43.18
N LEU A 8 -15.07 -17.31 -43.06
CA LEU A 8 -15.94 -16.85 -41.97
C LEU A 8 -15.42 -17.27 -40.59
N LEU A 9 -15.00 -18.54 -40.44
CA LEU A 9 -14.44 -19.05 -39.19
C LEU A 9 -13.13 -18.34 -38.82
N LYS A 10 -12.25 -18.07 -39.79
CA LYS A 10 -11.00 -17.30 -39.56
C LYS A 10 -11.31 -15.86 -39.12
N LYS A 11 -12.32 -15.23 -39.73
CA LYS A 11 -12.76 -13.88 -39.38
C LYS A 11 -13.29 -13.82 -37.95
N GLN A 12 -14.18 -14.75 -37.58
CA GLN A 12 -14.74 -14.83 -36.22
C GLN A 12 -13.66 -15.05 -35.15
N ARG A 13 -12.66 -15.92 -35.42
CA ARG A 13 -11.54 -16.14 -34.49
C ARG A 13 -10.69 -14.89 -34.29
N ARG A 14 -10.44 -14.12 -35.36
CA ARG A 14 -9.70 -12.86 -35.28
C ARG A 14 -10.47 -11.81 -34.50
N GLU A 15 -11.77 -11.65 -34.77
CA GLU A 15 -12.64 -10.73 -34.03
C GLU A 15 -12.69 -11.07 -32.53
N GLU A 16 -12.81 -12.36 -32.20
CA GLU A 16 -12.77 -12.81 -30.81
C GLU A 16 -11.43 -12.49 -30.13
N ALA A 17 -10.31 -12.79 -30.81
CA ALA A 17 -8.98 -12.51 -30.28
C ALA A 17 -8.75 -11.01 -30.07
N THR A 18 -9.14 -10.15 -31.02
CA THR A 18 -9.07 -8.70 -30.89
C THR A 18 -9.90 -8.21 -29.70
N ARG A 19 -11.13 -8.69 -29.55
CA ARG A 19 -11.99 -8.33 -28.41
C ARG A 19 -11.35 -8.73 -27.08
N LYS A 20 -10.78 -9.94 -26.99
CA LYS A 20 -10.10 -10.42 -25.78
C LYS A 20 -8.85 -9.64 -25.44
N ILE A 21 -8.07 -9.23 -26.44
CA ILE A 21 -6.91 -8.36 -26.22
C ILE A 21 -7.36 -7.01 -25.67
N ALA A 22 -8.40 -6.39 -26.25
CA ALA A 22 -8.93 -5.12 -25.76
C ALA A 22 -9.46 -5.21 -24.32
N GLU A 23 -10.18 -6.29 -23.97
CA GLU A 23 -10.61 -6.57 -22.59
C GLU A 23 -9.41 -6.69 -21.62
N ILE A 24 -8.33 -7.36 -22.05
CA ILE A 24 -7.13 -7.53 -21.23
C ILE A 24 -6.39 -6.19 -21.08
N ASP A 25 -6.26 -5.40 -22.14
CA ASP A 25 -5.60 -4.09 -22.11
C ASP A 25 -6.32 -3.12 -21.16
N ALA A 26 -7.66 -3.14 -21.16
CA ALA A 26 -8.45 -2.38 -20.20
C ALA A 26 -8.21 -2.82 -18.74
N LYS A 27 -8.06 -4.12 -18.49
CA LYS A 27 -7.74 -4.65 -17.16
C LYS A 27 -6.32 -4.28 -16.72
N VAL A 28 -5.34 -4.38 -17.63
CA VAL A 28 -3.95 -3.98 -17.36
C VAL A 28 -3.90 -2.51 -16.97
N LYS A 29 -4.58 -1.64 -17.72
CA LYS A 29 -4.67 -0.21 -17.37
C LYS A 29 -5.24 0.00 -15.97
N LYS A 30 -6.37 -0.65 -15.65
CA LYS A 30 -6.97 -0.56 -14.31
C LYS A 30 -6.01 -1.05 -13.21
N CYS A 31 -5.24 -2.10 -13.46
CA CYS A 31 -4.24 -2.59 -12.51
C CYS A 31 -3.10 -1.60 -12.32
N ASP A 32 -2.60 -0.99 -13.39
CA ASP A 32 -1.55 0.03 -13.32
C ASP A 32 -2.04 1.27 -12.56
N ASP A 33 -3.25 1.75 -12.84
CA ASP A 33 -3.88 2.88 -12.13
C ASP A 33 -4.00 2.59 -10.61
N MET A 34 -4.56 1.43 -10.24
CA MET A 34 -4.70 1.03 -8.83
C MET A 34 -3.35 0.84 -8.13
N ARG A 35 -2.35 0.30 -8.84
CA ARG A 35 -1.00 0.11 -8.29
C ARG A 35 -0.35 1.46 -8.00
N ASP A 36 -0.51 2.42 -8.88
CA ASP A 36 0.11 3.74 -8.75
C ASP A 36 -0.56 4.53 -7.60
N ASP A 37 -1.88 4.41 -7.43
CA ASP A 37 -2.61 4.93 -6.27
C ASP A 37 -2.11 4.32 -4.95
N LEU A 38 -1.95 3.00 -4.90
CA LEU A 38 -1.43 2.31 -3.71
C LEU A 38 0.01 2.70 -3.40
N LYS A 39 0.87 2.87 -4.40
CA LYS A 39 2.24 3.37 -4.22
C LYS A 39 2.25 4.77 -3.61
N ALA A 40 1.41 5.67 -4.12
CA ALA A 40 1.28 7.01 -3.56
C ALA A 40 0.77 6.98 -2.12
N CYS A 41 -0.19 6.11 -1.81
CA CYS A 41 -0.68 5.88 -0.46
C CYS A 41 0.44 5.38 0.48
N LYS A 42 1.19 4.36 0.05
CA LYS A 42 2.32 3.81 0.79
C LYS A 42 3.39 4.86 1.08
N THR A 43 3.80 5.65 0.08
CA THR A 43 4.78 6.73 0.30
C THR A 43 4.31 7.73 1.35
N ARG A 44 3.02 8.11 1.34
CA ARG A 44 2.46 9.02 2.36
C ARG A 44 2.43 8.37 3.75
N LEU A 45 2.14 7.08 3.82
CA LEU A 45 2.12 6.33 5.07
C LEU A 45 3.54 6.22 5.66
N ASP A 46 4.52 5.83 4.83
CA ASP A 46 5.93 5.73 5.22
C ASP A 46 6.47 7.08 5.72
N GLN A 47 6.08 8.19 5.09
CA GLN A 47 6.44 9.53 5.57
C GLN A 47 5.86 9.81 6.97
N LYS A 48 4.58 9.48 7.21
CA LYS A 48 3.94 9.68 8.52
C LYS A 48 4.58 8.83 9.62
N ILE A 49 4.95 7.59 9.29
CA ILE A 49 5.69 6.72 10.22
C ILE A 49 6.99 7.41 10.62
N SER A 50 7.76 7.90 9.63
CA SER A 50 9.02 8.62 9.88
C SER A 50 8.82 9.88 10.74
N ASP A 51 7.75 10.64 10.48
CA ASP A 51 7.41 11.83 11.27
C ASP A 51 7.11 11.46 12.73
N TRP A 52 6.36 10.37 12.97
CA TRP A 52 6.06 9.88 14.32
C TRP A 52 7.29 9.34 15.05
N GLU A 53 8.18 8.64 14.34
CA GLU A 53 9.48 8.22 14.90
C GLU A 53 10.34 9.42 15.29
N SER A 54 10.35 10.47 14.47
CA SER A 54 11.05 11.71 14.78
C SER A 54 10.50 12.39 16.03
N VAL A 55 9.17 12.49 16.16
CA VAL A 55 8.50 13.03 17.36
C VAL A 55 8.86 12.19 18.60
N LYS A 56 8.75 10.87 18.52
CA LYS A 56 9.12 9.95 19.61
C LYS A 56 10.57 10.15 20.04
N ASN A 57 11.49 10.29 19.09
CA ASN A 57 12.91 10.52 19.37
C ASN A 57 13.15 11.89 20.02
N ALA A 58 12.44 12.93 19.59
CA ALA A 58 12.53 14.26 20.18
C ALA A 58 12.02 14.24 21.64
N LEU A 59 10.87 13.60 21.89
CA LEU A 59 10.32 13.41 23.24
C LEU A 59 11.29 12.66 24.17
N GLY A 60 11.94 11.61 23.67
CA GLY A 60 12.91 10.83 24.46
C GLY A 60 14.22 11.58 24.76
N ARG A 61 14.59 12.59 23.97
CA ARG A 61 15.83 13.36 24.13
C ARG A 61 15.64 14.66 24.91
N ASP A 62 14.41 15.17 25.03
CA ASP A 62 14.16 16.43 25.71
C ASP A 62 14.33 16.27 27.24
N PRO A 63 15.28 16.98 27.87
CA PRO A 63 15.49 16.92 29.32
C PRO A 63 14.25 17.30 30.14
N ARG A 64 13.34 18.11 29.58
CA ARG A 64 12.08 18.52 30.24
C ARG A 64 11.06 17.37 30.32
N TYR A 65 11.16 16.41 29.41
CA TYR A 65 10.35 15.18 29.43
C TYR A 65 10.92 14.11 30.36
N THR A 66 12.21 14.20 30.71
CA THR A 66 12.89 13.25 31.61
C THR A 66 13.10 13.78 33.03
N LYS A 67 13.13 15.11 33.22
CA LYS A 67 13.21 15.75 34.54
C LYS A 67 11.84 16.29 34.95
N VAL A 68 11.06 15.44 35.59
CA VAL A 68 9.91 15.88 36.37
C VAL A 68 10.36 16.03 37.83
N VAL A 69 10.18 17.22 38.41
CA VAL A 69 10.68 17.57 39.75
C VAL A 69 9.63 17.23 40.82
N THR A 70 10.04 16.54 41.90
CA THR A 70 9.16 16.08 43.00
C THR A 70 9.70 16.59 44.35
N SER A 71 9.47 17.85 44.69
CA SER A 71 9.92 18.46 45.97
C SER A 71 8.81 18.48 47.03
N ASP A 72 7.65 19.05 46.71
CA ASP A 72 6.53 19.24 47.65
C ASP A 72 5.35 18.30 47.37
N VAL A 73 4.36 18.15 48.27
CA VAL A 73 3.25 17.18 48.11
C VAL A 73 2.34 17.50 46.90
N PHE A 74 2.03 18.78 46.68
CA PHE A 74 1.25 19.22 45.51
C PHE A 74 2.04 19.07 44.21
N GLU A 75 3.32 19.45 44.22
CA GLU A 75 4.24 19.29 43.09
C GLU A 75 4.51 17.81 42.78
N GLY A 76 4.65 16.97 43.81
CA GLY A 76 4.96 15.54 43.73
C GLY A 76 3.80 14.72 43.16
N ASN A 77 2.56 15.01 43.56
CA ASN A 77 1.38 14.37 42.95
C ASN A 77 1.22 14.80 41.48
N MET A 78 1.43 16.09 41.17
CA MET A 78 1.36 16.59 39.80
C MET A 78 2.48 16.01 38.93
N ALA A 79 3.69 15.92 39.47
CA ALA A 79 4.84 15.31 38.84
C ALA A 79 4.62 13.81 38.55
N LYS A 80 4.07 13.07 39.51
CA LYS A 80 3.74 11.65 39.34
C LYS A 80 2.73 11.45 38.20
N ARG A 81 1.64 12.23 38.21
CA ARG A 81 0.61 12.17 37.14
C ARG A 81 1.20 12.55 35.78
N LEU A 82 2.08 13.55 35.73
CA LEU A 82 2.75 13.93 34.50
C LEU A 82 3.67 12.82 33.97
N GLY A 83 4.41 12.13 34.86
CA GLY A 83 5.24 10.99 34.48
C GLY A 83 4.44 9.78 34.00
N GLU A 84 3.28 9.51 34.59
CA GLU A 84 2.33 8.50 34.10
C GLU A 84 1.80 8.87 32.71
N TYR A 85 1.30 10.11 32.55
CA TYR A 85 0.82 10.61 31.27
C TYR A 85 1.88 10.54 30.16
N MET A 86 3.13 10.92 30.45
CA MET A 86 4.23 10.82 29.48
C MET A 86 4.54 9.37 29.10
N ARG A 87 4.41 8.42 30.03
CA ARG A 87 4.59 6.98 29.75
C ARG A 87 3.49 6.46 28.83
N ASP A 88 2.24 6.86 29.08
CA ASP A 88 1.09 6.47 28.27
C ASP A 88 1.23 7.01 26.85
N VAL A 89 1.53 8.31 26.70
CA VAL A 89 1.79 8.93 25.39
C VAL A 89 2.90 8.21 24.62
N ASN A 90 4.01 7.86 25.27
CA ASN A 90 5.09 7.13 24.61
C ASN A 90 4.67 5.71 24.19
N THR A 91 3.75 5.10 24.93
CA THR A 91 3.21 3.76 24.62
C THR A 91 2.26 3.86 23.43
N ASP A 92 1.37 4.85 23.43
CA ASP A 92 0.41 5.11 22.35
C ASP A 92 1.14 5.43 21.03
N ILE A 93 2.18 6.27 21.07
CA ILE A 93 2.99 6.59 19.88
C ILE A 93 3.68 5.32 19.34
N LYS A 94 4.20 4.46 20.22
CA LYS A 94 4.81 3.19 19.80
C LYS A 94 3.80 2.26 19.14
N SER A 95 2.61 2.11 19.74
CA SER A 95 1.54 1.28 19.17
C SER A 95 1.12 1.80 17.80
N GLY A 96 0.89 3.12 17.69
CA GLY A 96 0.50 3.75 16.43
C GLY A 96 1.56 3.59 15.32
N ILE A 97 2.85 3.69 15.65
CA ILE A 97 3.93 3.41 14.70
C ILE A 97 3.85 1.95 14.22
N THR A 98 3.76 0.99 15.14
CA THR A 98 3.69 -0.44 14.78
C THR A 98 2.46 -0.80 13.94
N GLU A 99 1.30 -0.22 14.26
CA GLU A 99 0.08 -0.40 13.48
C GLU A 99 0.22 0.20 12.06
N ALA A 100 0.86 1.36 11.95
CA ALA A 100 1.13 1.99 10.66
C ALA A 100 2.15 1.21 9.82
N GLU A 101 3.20 0.65 10.44
CA GLU A 101 4.16 -0.25 9.78
C GLU A 101 3.45 -1.49 9.24
N SER A 102 2.60 -2.14 10.04
CA SER A 102 1.78 -3.27 9.62
C SER A 102 0.90 -2.92 8.42
N LEU A 103 0.23 -1.76 8.47
CA LEU A 103 -0.58 -1.28 7.34
C LEU A 103 0.28 -1.02 6.08
N SER A 104 1.50 -0.52 6.26
CA SER A 104 2.43 -0.27 5.15
C SER A 104 2.86 -1.56 4.46
N ASP A 105 3.10 -2.61 5.23
CA ASP A 105 3.42 -3.95 4.72
C ASP A 105 2.22 -4.60 4.01
N GLU A 106 1.01 -4.41 4.51
CA GLU A 106 -0.22 -4.86 3.83
C GLU A 106 -0.39 -4.17 2.47
N VAL A 107 -0.20 -2.85 2.41
CA VAL A 107 -0.25 -2.10 1.15
C VAL A 107 0.82 -2.61 0.18
N GLN A 108 2.04 -2.88 0.66
CA GLN A 108 3.11 -3.46 -0.15
C GLN A 108 2.73 -4.85 -0.69
N THR A 109 2.06 -5.67 0.11
CA THR A 109 1.56 -6.99 -0.29
C THR A 109 0.52 -6.87 -1.41
N GLN A 110 -0.40 -5.90 -1.31
CA GLN A 110 -1.40 -5.64 -2.34
C GLN A 110 -0.77 -5.17 -3.66
N ILE A 111 0.26 -4.29 -3.59
CA ILE A 111 1.03 -3.85 -4.76
C ILE A 111 1.66 -5.07 -5.48
N SER A 112 2.33 -5.94 -4.72
CA SER A 112 2.93 -7.17 -5.27
C SER A 112 1.89 -8.12 -5.89
N GLY A 113 0.70 -8.20 -5.29
CA GLY A 113 -0.43 -8.95 -5.84
C GLY A 113 -0.90 -8.39 -7.18
N LEU A 114 -1.01 -7.06 -7.30
CA LEU A 114 -1.36 -6.39 -8.56
C LEU A 114 -0.31 -6.61 -9.65
N ASP A 115 0.99 -6.54 -9.31
CA ASP A 115 2.07 -6.80 -10.27
C ASP A 115 2.05 -8.25 -10.78
N SER A 116 1.74 -9.21 -9.91
CA SER A 116 1.59 -10.63 -10.26
C SER A 116 0.36 -10.85 -11.17
N TYR A 117 -0.76 -10.21 -10.84
CA TYR A 117 -1.97 -10.28 -11.66
C TYR A 117 -1.77 -9.62 -13.02
N ARG A 118 -1.12 -8.45 -13.07
CA ARG A 118 -0.74 -7.75 -14.31
C ARG A 118 0.15 -8.63 -15.20
N SER A 119 1.13 -9.31 -14.62
CA SER A 119 1.99 -10.26 -15.35
C SER A 119 1.19 -11.41 -15.97
N SER A 120 0.22 -11.94 -15.21
CA SER A 120 -0.70 -12.99 -15.70
C SER A 120 -1.60 -12.48 -16.84
N LEU A 121 -2.09 -11.25 -16.76
CA LEU A 121 -2.84 -10.60 -17.84
C LEU A 121 -1.97 -10.45 -19.10
N MET A 122 -0.73 -9.99 -18.97
CA MET A 122 0.20 -9.86 -20.10
C MET A 122 0.52 -11.20 -20.76
N ALA A 123 0.68 -12.27 -19.98
CA ALA A 123 0.83 -13.62 -20.53
C ALA A 123 -0.42 -14.09 -21.29
N SER A 124 -1.62 -13.80 -20.76
CA SER A 124 -2.89 -14.08 -21.45
C SER A 124 -3.01 -13.29 -22.74
N ARG A 125 -2.63 -12.00 -22.72
CA ARG A 125 -2.62 -11.12 -23.90
C ARG A 125 -1.75 -11.70 -25.01
N ALA A 126 -0.54 -12.15 -24.68
CA ALA A 126 0.37 -12.77 -25.65
C ALA A 126 -0.23 -14.02 -26.29
N ARG A 127 -0.91 -14.88 -25.51
CA ARG A 127 -1.61 -16.06 -26.03
C ARG A 127 -2.71 -15.71 -27.03
N TRP A 128 -3.48 -14.65 -26.77
CA TRP A 128 -4.51 -14.18 -27.70
C TRP A 128 -3.90 -13.51 -28.94
N SER A 129 -2.81 -12.76 -28.78
CA SER A 129 -2.07 -12.16 -29.90
C SER A 129 -1.56 -13.22 -30.88
N ASN A 130 -1.07 -14.35 -30.37
CA ASN A 130 -0.62 -15.47 -31.20
C ASN A 130 -1.75 -16.15 -31.99
N ARG A 131 -3.02 -15.86 -31.70
CA ARG A 131 -4.18 -16.39 -32.46
C ARG A 131 -4.61 -15.46 -33.59
N LEU A 132 -4.04 -14.26 -33.68
CA LEU A 132 -4.30 -13.32 -34.77
C LEU A 132 -3.50 -13.63 -36.03
N TYR A 133 -2.30 -14.19 -35.84
CA TYR A 133 -1.36 -14.63 -36.87
C TYR A 133 -1.48 -16.14 -37.10
#